data_AF-A0A847QVD2-F1
#
_entry.id   AF-A0A847QVD2-F1
#
_cell.length_a   1.000
_cell.length_b   1.000
_cell.length_c   1.000
_cell.angle_alpha   90.00
_cell.angle_beta   90.00
_cell.angle_gamma   90.00
#
_symmetry.space_group_name_H-M   'P 1'
#
loop_
_entity.id
_entity.type
_entity.pdbx_description
1 polymer ?
#
loop_
_entity_poly.entity_id
_entity_poly.type
_entity_poly.pdbx_seq_one_letter_code
_entity_poly.pdbx_strand_id
1 'polypeptide(L)'
;MKMVQYDRDFDIAKTIKIIEWLKAQLLADVSQLFSGMVEGSNRRSNEHIDTLANMIILIYLLGKKLGVSYDTLDVKVLNQLKLGMLETENDTDWLTDFSMLTRHLDKTRDLDRR
;
A
#
# COMPACT_ATOMS: atom_id res chain seq x y z
N MET A 1 -21.67 24.76 -22.95
CA MET A 1 -21.86 24.03 -21.68
C MET A 1 -21.92 22.50 -21.83
N LYS A 2 -22.40 21.93 -22.96
CA LYS A 2 -22.43 20.46 -23.18
C LYS A 2 -21.05 19.77 -23.36
N MET A 3 -20.08 20.42 -24.01
CA MET A 3 -18.74 19.83 -24.23
C MET A 3 -17.94 19.63 -22.93
N VAL A 4 -17.97 20.60 -22.01
CA VAL A 4 -17.26 20.55 -20.71
C VAL A 4 -17.77 19.42 -19.80
N GLN A 5 -19.03 19.03 -19.93
CA GLN A 5 -19.61 17.96 -19.11
C GLN A 5 -19.21 16.57 -19.63
N TYR A 6 -19.18 16.39 -20.95
CA TYR A 6 -18.74 15.15 -21.58
C TYR A 6 -17.27 14.82 -21.29
N ASP A 7 -16.38 15.82 -21.34
CA ASP A 7 -14.96 15.62 -21.00
C ASP A 7 -14.78 15.20 -19.53
N ARG A 8 -15.55 15.77 -18.60
CA ARG A 8 -15.53 15.35 -17.19
C ARG A 8 -16.04 13.94 -17.00
N ASP A 9 -17.17 13.58 -17.63
CA ASP A 9 -17.74 12.24 -17.53
C ASP A 9 -16.78 11.18 -18.12
N PHE A 10 -16.08 11.51 -19.21
CA PHE A 10 -15.06 10.66 -19.81
C PHE A 10 -13.83 10.48 -18.90
N ASP A 11 -13.36 11.54 -18.26
CA ASP A 11 -12.20 11.50 -17.35
C ASP A 11 -12.51 10.72 -16.05
N ILE A 12 -13.76 10.83 -15.56
CA ILE A 12 -14.28 10.02 -14.46
C ILE A 12 -14.32 8.54 -14.85
N ALA A 13 -14.89 8.20 -16.01
CA ALA A 13 -14.96 6.81 -16.48
C ALA A 13 -13.58 6.17 -16.67
N LYS A 14 -12.60 6.95 -17.16
CA LYS A 14 -11.20 6.52 -17.28
C LYS A 14 -10.57 6.27 -15.91
N THR A 15 -10.82 7.15 -14.95
CA THR A 15 -10.32 7.00 -13.57
C THR A 15 -10.89 5.76 -12.91
N ILE A 16 -12.19 5.50 -13.06
CA ILE A 16 -12.85 4.29 -12.54
C ILE A 16 -12.20 3.03 -13.13
N LYS A 17 -11.98 2.97 -14.46
CA LYS A 17 -11.31 1.83 -15.08
C LYS A 17 -9.92 1.56 -14.52
N ILE A 18 -9.14 2.62 -14.25
CA ILE A 18 -7.81 2.48 -13.64
C ILE A 18 -7.94 1.92 -12.21
N ILE A 19 -8.90 2.42 -11.43
CA ILE A 19 -9.15 1.92 -10.07
C ILE A 19 -9.52 0.43 -10.09
N GLU A 20 -10.42 0.02 -10.98
CA GLU A 20 -10.80 -1.40 -11.10
C GLU A 20 -9.61 -2.28 -11.48
N TRP A 21 -8.79 -1.82 -12.42
CA TRP A 21 -7.58 -2.55 -12.80
C TRP A 21 -6.57 -2.68 -11.65
N LEU A 22 -6.32 -1.59 -10.90
CA LEU A 22 -5.42 -1.60 -9.75
C LEU A 22 -5.90 -2.57 -8.67
N LYS A 23 -7.21 -2.61 -8.39
CA LYS A 23 -7.79 -3.57 -7.44
C LYS A 23 -7.64 -5.02 -7.90
N ALA A 24 -7.88 -5.28 -9.19
CA ALA A 24 -7.73 -6.62 -9.76
C ALA A 24 -6.27 -7.10 -9.69
N GLN A 25 -5.31 -6.22 -9.98
CA GLN A 25 -3.89 -6.53 -9.87
C GLN A 25 -3.48 -6.79 -8.42
N LEU A 26 -3.93 -5.96 -7.48
CA LEU A 26 -3.65 -6.16 -6.05
C LEU A 26 -4.15 -7.53 -5.58
N LEU A 27 -5.34 -7.94 -6.01
CA LEU A 27 -5.89 -9.26 -5.70
C LEU A 27 -5.06 -10.40 -6.33
N ALA A 28 -4.58 -10.21 -7.55
CA ALA A 28 -3.70 -11.18 -8.21
C ALA A 28 -2.37 -11.35 -7.47
N ASP A 29 -1.77 -10.25 -6.99
CA ASP A 29 -0.52 -10.29 -6.21
C ASP A 29 -0.71 -11.01 -4.87
N VAL A 30 -1.84 -10.81 -4.19
CA VAL A 30 -2.18 -11.57 -2.98
C VAL A 30 -2.28 -13.06 -3.27
N SER A 31 -2.94 -13.43 -4.37
CA SER A 31 -3.04 -14.83 -4.82
C SER A 31 -1.66 -15.44 -5.11
N GLN A 32 -0.79 -14.68 -5.79
CA GLN A 32 0.58 -15.10 -6.09
C GLN A 32 1.40 -15.29 -4.81
N LEU A 33 1.30 -14.37 -3.86
CA LEU A 33 1.97 -14.48 -2.57
C LEU A 33 1.57 -15.79 -1.86
N PHE A 34 0.27 -16.06 -1.75
CA PHE A 34 -0.22 -17.26 -1.06
C PHE A 34 0.17 -18.54 -1.79
N SER A 35 0.07 -18.57 -3.12
CA SER A 35 0.45 -19.74 -3.92
C SER A 35 1.94 -20.05 -3.75
N GLY A 36 2.80 -19.03 -3.82
CA GLY A 36 4.24 -19.22 -3.63
C GLY A 36 4.60 -19.70 -2.22
N MET A 37 3.86 -19.28 -1.19
CA MET A 37 4.10 -19.76 0.19
C MET A 37 3.79 -21.25 0.36
N VAL A 38 2.86 -21.80 -0.43
CA VAL A 38 2.49 -23.23 -0.43
C VAL A 38 3.52 -24.08 -1.16
N GLU A 39 4.14 -23.56 -2.23
CA GLU A 39 5.10 -24.32 -3.06
C GLU A 39 6.47 -24.56 -2.39
N GLY A 40 6.73 -23.92 -1.24
CA GLY A 40 7.94 -24.13 -0.44
C GLY A 40 9.19 -23.42 -0.98
N SER A 41 10.16 -23.18 -0.10
CA SER A 41 11.35 -22.32 -0.31
C SER A 41 12.36 -22.80 -1.38
N ASN A 42 12.04 -23.82 -2.16
CA ASN A 42 12.92 -24.37 -3.20
C ASN A 42 12.86 -23.60 -4.53
N ARG A 43 11.94 -22.64 -4.68
CA ARG A 43 11.90 -21.69 -5.80
C ARG A 43 12.11 -20.27 -5.28
N ARG A 44 13.27 -19.70 -5.65
CA ARG A 44 13.62 -18.27 -5.66
C ARG A 44 13.17 -17.46 -4.44
N SER A 45 14.04 -17.36 -3.45
CA SER A 45 13.86 -16.61 -2.20
C SER A 45 13.49 -15.12 -2.32
N ASN A 46 13.43 -14.55 -3.54
CA ASN A 46 13.15 -13.13 -3.76
C ASN A 46 11.75 -12.86 -4.35
N GLU A 47 11.03 -13.87 -4.87
CA GLU A 47 9.73 -13.64 -5.52
C GLU A 47 8.68 -13.05 -4.59
N HIS A 48 8.72 -13.42 -3.30
CA HIS A 48 7.84 -12.84 -2.28
C HIS A 48 8.16 -11.37 -2.00
N ILE A 49 9.43 -10.97 -2.04
CA ILE A 49 9.86 -9.58 -1.82
C ILE A 49 9.35 -8.71 -2.96
N ASP A 50 9.51 -9.17 -4.21
CA ASP A 50 9.01 -8.45 -5.39
C ASP A 50 7.49 -8.31 -5.35
N THR A 51 6.78 -9.37 -4.96
CA THR A 51 5.32 -9.35 -4.82
C THR A 51 4.88 -8.36 -3.74
N LEU A 52 5.53 -8.37 -2.57
CA LEU A 52 5.27 -7.41 -1.48
C LEU A 52 5.55 -5.97 -1.89
N ALA A 53 6.65 -5.72 -2.59
CA ALA A 53 6.99 -4.39 -3.10
C ALA A 53 5.94 -3.91 -4.12
N ASN A 54 5.48 -4.78 -5.02
CA ASN A 54 4.45 -4.43 -5.99
C ASN A 54 3.12 -4.08 -5.31
N MET A 55 2.71 -4.84 -4.30
CA MET A 55 1.50 -4.53 -3.52
C MET A 55 1.59 -3.15 -2.87
N ILE A 56 2.74 -2.78 -2.28
CA ILE A 56 2.96 -1.45 -1.72
C ILE A 56 2.79 -0.36 -2.79
N ILE A 57 3.40 -0.54 -3.97
CA ILE A 57 3.26 0.40 -5.09
C ILE A 57 1.80 0.54 -5.52
N LEU A 58 1.07 -0.58 -5.67
CA LEU A 58 -0.34 -0.57 -6.05
C LEU A 58 -1.22 0.15 -5.03
N ILE A 59 -0.95 -0.01 -3.74
CA ILE A 59 -1.67 0.69 -2.66
C ILE A 59 -1.47 2.21 -2.78
N TYR A 60 -0.24 2.69 -3.03
CA TYR A 60 0.02 4.11 -3.24
C TYR A 60 -0.70 4.64 -4.49
N LEU A 61 -0.61 3.92 -5.61
CA LEU A 61 -1.27 4.32 -6.86
C LEU A 61 -2.79 4.35 -6.70
N LEU A 62 -3.37 3.37 -6.01
CA LEU A 62 -4.80 3.31 -5.72
C LEU A 62 -5.22 4.49 -4.84
N GLY A 63 -4.50 4.76 -3.76
CA GLY A 63 -4.73 5.93 -2.90
C GLY A 63 -4.72 7.23 -3.70
N LYS A 64 -3.76 7.40 -4.61
CA LYS A 64 -3.68 8.58 -5.48
C LYS A 64 -4.90 8.73 -6.39
N LYS A 65 -5.41 7.63 -6.96
CA LYS A 65 -6.62 7.64 -7.79
C LYS A 65 -7.89 7.89 -6.98
N LEU A 66 -7.88 7.59 -5.70
CA LEU A 66 -8.96 7.89 -4.74
C LEU A 66 -8.86 9.31 -4.14
N GLY A 67 -7.90 10.12 -4.56
CA GLY A 67 -7.74 11.50 -4.08
C GLY A 67 -6.88 11.64 -2.82
N VAL A 68 -6.17 10.59 -2.40
CA VAL A 68 -5.25 10.63 -1.26
C VAL A 68 -3.83 10.90 -1.77
N SER A 69 -3.16 11.92 -1.24
CA SER A 69 -1.73 12.15 -1.57
C SER A 69 -0.84 11.10 -0.91
N TYR A 70 0.35 10.86 -1.47
CA TYR A 70 1.33 9.95 -0.87
C TYR A 70 1.68 10.38 0.57
N ASP A 71 1.96 11.67 0.79
CA ASP A 71 2.23 12.20 2.13
C ASP A 71 1.08 11.96 3.14
N THR A 72 -0.17 12.10 2.68
CA THR A 72 -1.34 11.88 3.55
C THR A 72 -1.44 10.41 3.93
N LEU A 73 -1.17 9.50 2.97
CA LEU A 73 -1.18 8.07 3.22
C LEU A 73 -0.05 7.68 4.19
N ASP A 74 1.16 8.19 3.99
CA ASP A 74 2.30 7.95 4.89
C ASP A 74 2.01 8.38 6.32
N VAL A 75 1.49 9.60 6.49
CA VAL A 75 1.11 10.13 7.82
C VAL A 75 0.03 9.25 8.44
N LYS A 76 -0.93 8.77 7.64
CA LYS A 76 -1.99 7.88 8.14
C LYS A 76 -1.43 6.53 8.58
N VAL A 77 -0.50 5.94 7.83
CA VAL A 77 0.20 4.69 8.19
C VAL A 77 0.94 4.86 9.50
N LEU A 78 1.74 5.91 9.65
CA LEU A 78 2.47 6.21 10.90
C LEU A 78 1.52 6.37 12.10
N ASN A 79 0.40 7.07 11.91
CA ASN A 79 -0.58 7.25 12.98
C ASN A 79 -1.26 5.93 13.35
N GLN A 80 -1.56 5.05 12.39
CA GLN A 80 -2.12 3.72 12.68
C GLN A 80 -1.12 2.83 13.42
N LEU A 81 0.17 2.86 13.08
CA LEU A 81 1.21 2.14 13.83
C LEU A 81 1.28 2.62 15.28
N LYS A 82 1.23 3.95 15.49
CA LYS A 82 1.23 4.53 16.84
C LYS A 82 0.00 4.13 17.65
N LEU A 83 -1.17 4.13 17.04
CA LEU A 83 -2.41 3.65 17.67
C LEU A 83 -2.33 2.16 18.01
N GLY A 84 -1.87 1.33 17.07
CA GLY A 84 -1.69 -0.10 17.28
C GLY A 84 -0.77 -0.41 18.46
N MET A 85 0.33 0.34 18.62
CA MET A 85 1.22 0.20 19.79
C MET A 85 0.54 0.54 21.12
N LEU A 86 -0.44 1.45 21.14
CA LEU A 86 -1.19 1.80 22.35
C LEU A 86 -2.25 0.74 22.70
N GLU A 87 -2.84 0.11 21.68
CA GLU A 87 -3.90 -0.88 21.84
C GLU A 87 -3.35 -2.31 22.11
N THR A 88 -2.06 -2.54 21.86
CA THR A 88 -1.43 -3.86 22.03
C THR A 88 -0.99 -4.07 23.48
N GLU A 89 -1.92 -4.48 24.34
CA GLU A 89 -1.63 -4.69 25.78
C GLU A 89 -0.96 -6.04 26.11
N ASN A 90 -1.07 -7.06 25.23
CA ASN A 90 -0.65 -8.44 25.56
C ASN A 90 0.15 -9.19 24.47
N ASP A 91 0.53 -8.53 23.37
CA ASP A 91 1.30 -9.17 22.28
C ASP A 91 2.63 -8.44 22.05
N THR A 92 3.70 -8.97 22.66
CA THR A 92 5.02 -8.33 22.67
C THR A 92 5.69 -8.32 21.30
N ASP A 93 5.32 -9.24 20.42
CA ASP A 93 5.94 -9.39 19.11
C ASP A 93 5.41 -8.31 18.16
N TRP A 94 4.08 -8.13 18.13
CA TRP A 94 3.47 -7.03 17.36
C TRP A 94 3.90 -5.65 17.84
N LEU A 95 4.01 -5.44 19.16
CA LEU A 95 4.50 -4.18 19.71
C LEU A 95 5.92 -3.89 19.22
N THR A 96 6.78 -4.90 19.22
CA THR A 96 8.16 -4.80 18.74
C THR A 96 8.18 -4.46 17.26
N ASP A 97 7.45 -5.19 16.42
CA ASP A 97 7.41 -4.98 14.97
C ASP A 97 6.87 -3.59 14.59
N PHE A 98 5.79 -3.13 15.24
CA PHE A 98 5.25 -1.79 15.03
C PHE A 98 6.25 -0.70 15.40
N SER A 99 6.99 -0.88 16.49
CA SER A 99 8.02 0.07 16.91
C SER A 99 9.17 0.14 15.89
N MET A 100 9.61 -1.01 15.37
CA MET A 100 10.67 -1.10 14.37
C MET A 100 10.24 -0.48 13.04
N LEU A 101 9.02 -0.76 12.59
CA LEU A 101 8.47 -0.20 11.35
C LEU A 101 8.28 1.31 11.46
N THR A 102 7.75 1.80 12.59
CA THR A 102 7.61 3.26 12.83
C THR A 102 8.96 3.96 12.69
N ARG A 103 10.00 3.43 13.33
CA ARG A 103 11.36 3.97 13.26
C ARG A 103 11.94 3.93 11.85
N HIS A 104 11.68 2.86 11.10
CA HIS A 104 12.11 2.74 9.71
C HIS A 104 11.48 3.82 8.83
N LEU A 105 10.17 4.02 8.94
CA LEU A 105 9.42 5.01 8.15
C LEU A 105 9.80 6.46 8.53
N ASP A 106 9.95 6.78 9.81
CA ASP A 106 10.40 8.11 10.25
C ASP A 106 11.80 8.44 9.73
N LYS A 107 12.73 7.48 9.77
CA LYS A 107 14.09 7.66 9.22
C LYS A 107 14.08 7.98 7.72
N THR A 108 13.27 7.27 6.94
CA THR A 108 13.17 7.49 5.48
C THR A 108 12.62 8.89 5.18
N ARG A 109 11.61 9.35 5.94
CA ARG A 109 11.02 10.69 5.77
C ARG A 109 11.95 11.84 6.14
N ASP A 110 12.81 11.65 7.13
CA ASP A 110 13.80 12.66 7.53
C ASP A 110 14.93 12.81 6.49
N LEU A 111 15.19 11.78 5.68
CA LEU A 111 16.14 11.89 4.56
C LEU A 111 15.58 12.76 3.43
N ASP A 112 14.27 12.70 3.16
CA ASP A 112 13.62 13.54 2.13
C ASP A 112 13.52 15.03 2.52
N ARG A 113 13.75 15.37 3.79
CA ARG A 113 13.69 16.74 4.32
C ARG A 113 15.04 17.46 4.35
N ARG A 114 16.14 16.80 3.96
CA ARG A 114 17.51 17.33 3.97
C ARG A 114 17.98 17.66 2.56
#